data_AF-A0A4R2DKR1-F1
#
_entry.id   AF-A0A4R2DKR1-F1
#
_cell.length_a   1.000
_cell.length_b   1.000
_cell.length_c   1.000
_cell.angle_alpha   90.00
_cell.angle_beta   90.00
_cell.angle_gamma   90.00
#
_symmetry.space_group_name_H-M   'P 1'
#
loop_
_entity.id
_entity.type
_entity.pdbx_description
1 polymer ?
#
loop_
_entity_poly.entity_id
_entity_poly.type
_entity_poly.pdbx_seq_one_letter_code
_entity_poly.pdbx_strand_id
1 'polypeptide(L)'
;MITGLHSPVYTDEPEATREFFRDVRDDGYGLTVDVAVPGAGNIMLYEPCYEPPAFLEHRPTVRHWQYGGVADPRAIPMLPCSNIDEIEGFFVALGFDVAHRQLRPNPYLALNGHGFDLHYYGLDGHTPENSHSSCGIAVDDTGPIWGTFATGLREEYGRVPVSGFPRMTRPRPRKNADGLSGFSLVDPAGNWIRFMARSGSKESPTEHPRLGEALHNAIVLADSMGDVAQAAKLLRGAVRRAPDDDPILDQARVFLDELESRLRGS
;
A
#
# COMPACT_ATOMS: atom_id res chain seq x y z
N MET A 1 16.90 9.37 -1.91
CA MET A 1 16.74 8.92 -0.51
C MET A 1 16.55 10.14 0.38
N ILE A 2 15.43 10.24 1.10
CA ILE A 2 15.29 11.18 2.22
C ILE A 2 15.93 10.50 3.42
N THR A 3 16.98 11.09 3.96
CA THR A 3 17.80 10.54 5.06
C THR A 3 17.29 10.93 6.44
N GLY A 4 16.07 11.47 6.55
CA GLY A 4 15.44 11.87 7.81
C GLY A 4 14.30 12.87 7.62
N LEU A 5 13.35 12.90 8.56
CA LEU A 5 12.26 13.87 8.64
C LEU A 5 12.59 14.92 9.71
N HIS A 6 12.52 16.21 9.37
CA HIS A 6 12.62 17.31 10.33
C HIS A 6 11.24 17.94 10.51
N SER A 7 10.66 17.82 11.70
CA SER A 7 9.34 18.37 12.01
C SER A 7 9.41 19.22 13.28
N PRO A 8 9.29 20.56 13.19
CA PRO A 8 9.31 21.42 14.36
C PRO A 8 8.01 21.24 15.16
N VAL A 9 8.15 21.01 16.46
CA VAL A 9 7.03 20.99 17.41
C VAL A 9 7.00 22.34 18.12
N TYR A 10 5.99 23.14 17.80
CA TYR A 10 5.73 24.39 18.52
C TYR A 10 4.84 24.06 19.72
N THR A 11 5.25 24.54 20.89
CA THR A 11 4.56 24.29 22.14
C THR A 11 4.62 25.50 23.04
N ASP A 12 3.52 25.72 23.77
CA ASP A 12 3.38 26.77 24.76
C ASP A 12 3.80 26.25 26.17
N GLU A 13 4.00 24.92 26.30
CA GLU A 13 4.37 24.20 27.52
C GLU A 13 5.59 23.28 27.28
N PRO A 14 6.80 23.84 27.18
CA PRO A 14 7.99 23.14 26.69
C PRO A 14 8.44 21.97 27.58
N GLU A 15 8.30 22.06 28.90
CA GLU A 15 8.74 20.99 29.82
C GLU A 15 7.81 19.76 29.76
N ALA A 16 6.49 19.97 29.73
CA ALA A 16 5.52 18.89 29.53
C ALA A 16 5.67 18.26 28.14
N THR A 17 5.96 19.07 27.12
CA THR A 17 6.21 18.58 25.75
C THR A 17 7.48 17.76 25.67
N ARG A 18 8.53 18.15 26.41
CA ARG A 18 9.77 17.37 26.50
C ARG A 18 9.55 16.01 27.13
N GLU A 19 8.62 15.89 28.08
CA GLU A 19 8.23 14.61 28.70
C GLU A 19 7.55 13.63 27.72
N PHE A 20 6.91 14.14 26.66
CA PHE A 20 6.30 13.34 25.58
C PHE A 20 7.33 12.68 24.64
N PHE A 21 8.57 13.17 24.61
CA PHE A 21 9.66 12.61 23.83
C PHE A 21 10.66 11.90 24.75
N ARG A 22 11.13 10.73 24.35
CA ARG A 22 12.32 10.14 24.98
C ARG A 22 13.58 10.63 24.28
N ASP A 23 14.73 10.54 24.95
CA ASP A 23 16.02 10.77 24.29
C ASP A 23 16.21 9.76 23.14
N VAL A 24 16.96 10.15 22.11
CA VAL A 24 17.33 9.26 21.00
C VAL A 24 18.09 8.06 21.56
N ARG A 25 17.64 6.86 21.22
CA ARG A 25 18.27 5.59 21.60
C ARG A 25 18.83 4.90 20.38
N ASP A 26 20.08 4.45 20.48
CA ASP A 26 20.59 3.43 19.57
C ASP A 26 20.11 2.07 20.09
N ASP A 27 19.09 1.52 19.43
CA ASP A 27 18.49 0.24 19.79
C ASP A 27 19.17 -0.95 19.07
N GLY A 28 20.32 -0.72 18.42
CA GLY A 28 21.14 -1.74 17.76
C GLY A 28 20.69 -2.12 16.35
N TYR A 29 19.49 -1.73 15.92
CA TYR A 29 18.95 -1.92 14.56
C TYR A 29 18.64 -0.60 13.84
N GLY A 30 18.91 0.53 14.50
CA GLY A 30 18.71 1.89 14.00
C GLY A 30 18.57 2.89 15.15
N LEU A 31 18.61 4.17 14.82
CA LEU A 31 18.35 5.23 15.80
C LEU A 31 16.85 5.38 15.97
N THR A 32 16.39 5.40 17.22
CA THR A 32 14.97 5.40 17.55
C THR A 32 14.63 6.53 18.52
N VAL A 33 13.43 7.07 18.39
CA VAL A 33 12.82 7.92 19.42
C VAL A 33 11.35 7.60 19.55
N ASP A 34 10.90 7.39 20.79
CA ASP A 34 9.49 7.18 21.09
C ASP A 34 8.81 8.51 21.36
N VAL A 35 7.68 8.72 20.67
CA VAL A 35 6.75 9.81 20.88
C VAL A 35 5.53 9.22 21.56
N ALA A 36 5.27 9.61 22.80
CA ALA A 36 4.04 9.21 23.47
C ALA A 36 2.87 9.99 22.85
N VAL A 37 1.83 9.28 22.41
CA VAL A 37 0.64 9.88 21.82
C VAL A 37 -0.53 9.68 22.78
N PRO A 38 -1.12 10.78 23.33
CA PRO A 38 -2.29 10.70 24.19
C PRO A 38 -3.41 9.87 23.56
N GLY A 39 -3.84 8.81 24.24
CA GLY A 39 -4.92 7.93 23.77
C GLY A 39 -4.53 6.88 22.72
N ALA A 40 -3.30 6.90 22.18
CA ALA A 40 -2.85 5.97 21.13
C ALA A 40 -1.57 5.19 21.47
N GLY A 41 -0.99 5.39 22.67
CA GLY A 41 0.25 4.73 23.07
C GLY A 41 1.49 5.37 22.43
N ASN A 42 2.60 4.65 22.36
CA ASN A 42 3.86 5.20 21.83
C ASN A 42 3.98 4.94 20.33
N ILE A 43 4.40 5.96 19.57
CA ILE A 43 4.86 5.85 18.19
C ILE A 43 6.38 5.94 18.17
N MET A 44 7.06 4.99 17.53
CA MET A 44 8.52 5.01 17.36
C MET A 44 8.89 5.64 16.02
N LEU A 45 9.70 6.70 16.05
CA LEU A 45 10.43 7.16 14.88
C LEU A 45 11.71 6.36 14.76
N TYR A 46 12.04 5.95 13.53
CA TYR A 46 13.10 5.01 13.24
C TYR A 46 13.95 5.51 12.07
N GLU A 47 15.26 5.61 12.29
CA GLU A 47 16.26 5.81 11.26
C GLU A 47 17.08 4.51 11.10
N PRO A 48 17.03 3.84 9.94
CA PRO A 48 17.77 2.60 9.74
C PRO A 48 19.28 2.85 9.70
N CYS A 49 20.05 2.08 10.49
CA CYS A 49 21.50 2.01 10.38
C CYS A 49 21.98 1.02 9.30
N TYR A 50 21.06 0.45 8.52
CA TYR A 50 21.36 -0.47 7.42
C TYR A 50 21.03 0.15 6.06
N GLU A 51 21.74 -0.32 5.03
CA GLU A 51 21.43 -0.01 3.64
C GLU A 51 20.08 -0.67 3.26
N PRO A 52 19.04 0.10 2.87
CA PRO A 52 17.71 -0.47 2.65
C PRO A 52 17.79 -1.61 1.63
N PRO A 53 17.14 -2.77 1.87
CA PRO A 53 17.36 -3.94 1.03
C PRO A 53 16.98 -3.63 -0.42
N ALA A 54 17.83 -4.04 -1.35
CA ALA A 54 17.57 -3.97 -2.78
C ALA A 54 16.47 -4.98 -3.17
N PHE A 55 15.21 -4.68 -2.87
CA PHE A 55 14.08 -5.54 -3.25
C PHE A 55 13.83 -5.53 -4.77
N LEU A 56 14.38 -4.54 -5.49
CA LEU A 56 14.01 -4.22 -6.87
C LEU A 56 15.19 -4.18 -7.86
N GLU A 57 16.42 -3.94 -7.42
CA GLU A 57 17.58 -3.88 -8.32
C GLU A 57 18.73 -4.69 -7.73
N HIS A 58 18.81 -5.98 -8.09
CA HIS A 58 19.86 -6.93 -7.70
C HIS A 58 19.95 -7.24 -6.20
N ARG A 59 19.68 -8.50 -5.83
CA ARG A 59 20.09 -9.02 -4.53
C ARG A 59 21.62 -8.88 -4.46
N PRO A 60 22.20 -8.08 -3.54
CA PRO A 60 23.63 -8.14 -3.31
C PRO A 60 23.99 -9.59 -2.99
N THR A 61 25.20 -10.02 -3.33
CA THR A 61 25.71 -11.36 -3.00
C THR A 61 25.76 -11.54 -1.49
N VAL A 62 24.61 -11.89 -0.89
CA VAL A 62 24.51 -12.37 0.48
C VAL A 62 25.37 -13.63 0.53
N ARG A 63 26.06 -13.86 1.66
CA ARG A 63 26.69 -15.15 1.93
C ARG A 63 25.66 -16.26 1.69
N HIS A 64 25.80 -16.99 0.59
CA HIS A 64 24.97 -18.15 0.32
C HIS A 64 25.37 -19.23 1.31
N TRP A 65 24.64 -19.33 2.41
CA TRP A 65 24.63 -20.55 3.20
C TRP A 65 24.13 -21.66 2.29
N GLN A 66 24.97 -22.65 2.00
CA GLN A 66 24.53 -23.85 1.29
C GLN A 66 23.67 -24.66 2.26
N TYR A 67 22.39 -24.32 2.34
CA TYR A 67 21.40 -25.17 2.97
C TYR A 67 21.25 -26.41 2.09
N GLY A 68 21.90 -27.52 2.46
CA GLY A 68 21.65 -28.79 1.80
C GLY A 68 20.15 -29.10 1.84
N GLY A 69 19.51 -29.20 0.67
CA GLY A 69 18.11 -29.62 0.55
C GLY A 69 17.03 -28.54 0.66
N VAL A 70 17.36 -27.26 0.86
CA VAL A 70 16.36 -26.17 0.79
C VAL A 70 16.43 -25.52 -0.60
N ALA A 71 15.83 -26.16 -1.59
CA ALA A 71 15.65 -25.54 -2.90
C ALA A 71 14.43 -24.62 -2.87
N ASP A 72 14.61 -23.35 -3.26
CA ASP A 72 13.57 -22.35 -3.51
C ASP A 72 12.59 -22.08 -2.35
N PRO A 73 13.05 -21.50 -1.22
CA PRO A 73 12.18 -21.17 -0.09
C PRO A 73 11.15 -20.10 -0.49
N ARG A 74 9.88 -20.35 -0.17
CA ARG A 74 8.75 -19.46 -0.45
C ARG A 74 8.25 -18.80 0.84
N ALA A 75 8.01 -17.50 0.79
CA ALA A 75 7.30 -16.78 1.84
C ALA A 75 5.80 -16.78 1.54
N ILE A 76 4.98 -17.07 2.54
CA ILE A 76 3.53 -17.11 2.42
C ILE A 76 2.93 -16.04 3.34
N PRO A 77 2.27 -15.01 2.80
CA PRO A 77 1.58 -14.03 3.63
C PRO A 77 0.36 -14.67 4.30
N MET A 78 0.17 -14.34 5.58
CA MET A 78 -0.97 -14.75 6.39
C MET A 78 -1.68 -13.50 6.89
N LEU A 79 -2.92 -13.29 6.42
CA LEU A 79 -3.68 -12.05 6.63
C LEU A 79 -4.88 -12.29 7.58
N PRO A 80 -5.22 -11.32 8.44
CA PRO A 80 -6.36 -11.44 9.34
C PRO A 80 -7.68 -11.22 8.61
N CYS A 81 -8.74 -11.86 9.09
CA CYS A 81 -10.12 -11.58 8.70
C CYS A 81 -11.08 -11.94 9.82
N SER A 82 -12.28 -11.35 9.81
CA SER A 82 -13.37 -11.74 10.71
C SER A 82 -14.25 -12.85 10.12
N ASN A 83 -14.24 -13.03 8.80
CA ASN A 83 -15.10 -13.97 8.09
C ASN A 83 -14.35 -14.62 6.91
N ILE A 84 -13.96 -15.90 7.04
CA ILE A 84 -13.26 -16.62 5.97
C ILE A 84 -14.16 -16.93 4.76
N ASP A 85 -15.48 -16.97 4.92
CA ASP A 85 -16.41 -17.26 3.82
C ASP A 85 -16.50 -16.07 2.85
N GLU A 86 -16.49 -14.86 3.40
CA GLU A 86 -16.46 -13.62 2.61
C GLU A 86 -15.14 -13.48 1.85
N ILE A 87 -14.02 -13.82 2.50
CA ILE A 87 -12.71 -13.83 1.85
C ILE A 87 -12.64 -14.88 0.74
N GLU A 88 -13.13 -16.09 0.99
CA GLU A 88 -13.17 -17.16 -0.01
C GLU A 88 -13.96 -16.74 -1.24
N GLY A 89 -15.20 -16.28 -1.07
CA GLY A 89 -16.04 -15.82 -2.19
C GLY A 89 -15.36 -14.71 -3.00
N PHE A 90 -14.76 -13.74 -2.32
CA PHE A 90 -14.04 -12.64 -2.97
C PHE A 90 -12.87 -13.14 -3.82
N PHE A 91 -11.95 -13.95 -3.27
CA PHE A 91 -10.78 -14.38 -4.02
C PHE A 91 -11.09 -15.42 -5.10
N VAL A 92 -12.10 -16.27 -4.89
CA VAL A 92 -12.60 -17.16 -5.94
C VAL A 92 -13.13 -16.35 -7.13
N ALA A 93 -13.86 -15.25 -6.89
CA ALA A 93 -14.28 -14.34 -7.97
C ALA A 93 -13.10 -13.70 -8.71
N LEU A 94 -11.93 -13.59 -8.08
CA LEU A 94 -10.69 -13.12 -8.71
C LEU A 94 -9.87 -14.25 -9.37
N GLY A 95 -10.41 -15.47 -9.43
CA GLY A 95 -9.79 -16.62 -10.07
C GLY A 95 -8.71 -17.31 -9.22
N PHE A 96 -8.81 -17.23 -7.89
CA PHE A 96 -8.03 -18.11 -7.00
C PHE A 96 -8.77 -19.42 -6.76
N ASP A 97 -7.99 -20.48 -6.56
CA ASP A 97 -8.47 -21.76 -6.08
C ASP A 97 -8.32 -21.86 -4.56
N VAL A 98 -9.19 -22.64 -3.92
CA VAL A 98 -9.11 -22.95 -2.49
C VAL A 98 -8.23 -24.19 -2.31
N ALA A 99 -7.02 -23.99 -1.79
CA ALA A 99 -6.07 -25.07 -1.51
C ALA A 99 -6.38 -25.77 -0.17
N HIS A 100 -6.82 -25.02 0.83
CA HIS A 100 -7.21 -25.57 2.13
C HIS A 100 -8.21 -24.65 2.84
N ARG A 101 -9.11 -25.24 3.61
CA ARG A 101 -10.13 -24.52 4.38
C ARG A 101 -10.45 -25.23 5.69
N GLN A 102 -10.54 -24.45 6.76
CA GLN A 102 -10.95 -24.92 8.08
C GLN A 102 -11.80 -23.85 8.77
N LEU A 103 -12.94 -24.22 9.36
CA LEU A 103 -13.77 -23.30 10.16
C LEU A 103 -13.50 -23.41 11.67
N ARG A 104 -13.16 -24.61 12.16
CA ARG A 104 -12.94 -24.89 13.59
C ARG A 104 -11.76 -25.84 13.80
N PRO A 105 -11.06 -25.76 14.95
CA PRO A 105 -11.27 -24.79 16.03
C PRO A 105 -10.82 -23.37 15.66
N ASN A 106 -9.92 -23.22 14.67
CA ASN A 106 -9.40 -21.94 14.21
C ASN A 106 -9.81 -21.73 12.74
N PRO A 107 -10.54 -20.65 12.40
CA PRO A 107 -10.82 -20.33 11.02
C PRO A 107 -9.54 -20.08 10.23
N TYR A 108 -9.42 -20.74 9.09
CA TYR A 108 -8.24 -20.68 8.23
C TYR A 108 -8.61 -20.95 6.77
N LEU A 109 -7.97 -20.23 5.87
CA LEU A 109 -8.14 -20.37 4.44
C LEU A 109 -6.78 -20.24 3.76
N ALA A 110 -6.44 -21.18 2.87
CA ALA A 110 -5.28 -21.10 2.00
C ALA A 110 -5.77 -21.05 0.55
N LEU A 111 -5.30 -20.05 -0.17
CA LEU A 111 -5.64 -19.77 -1.56
C LEU A 111 -4.40 -19.87 -2.42
N ASN A 112 -4.53 -20.45 -3.61
CA ASN A 112 -3.49 -20.50 -4.61
C ASN A 112 -4.03 -19.97 -5.95
N GLY A 113 -3.21 -19.22 -6.67
CA GLY A 113 -3.62 -18.67 -7.95
C GLY A 113 -2.62 -17.63 -8.46
N HIS A 114 -2.63 -17.38 -9.76
CA HIS A 114 -1.83 -16.29 -10.37
C HIS A 114 -0.32 -16.34 -10.06
N GLY A 115 0.21 -17.51 -9.69
CA GLY A 115 1.62 -17.72 -9.36
C GLY A 115 2.02 -17.39 -7.91
N PHE A 116 1.08 -17.12 -7.01
CA PHE A 116 1.37 -16.91 -5.59
C PHE A 116 0.28 -17.48 -4.67
N ASP A 117 0.61 -17.61 -3.39
CA ASP A 117 -0.32 -18.10 -2.37
C ASP A 117 -0.70 -16.97 -1.42
N LEU A 118 -1.95 -16.98 -0.97
CA LEU A 118 -2.47 -16.09 0.07
C LEU A 118 -3.16 -16.93 1.14
N HIS A 119 -2.76 -16.74 2.39
CA HIS A 119 -3.40 -17.42 3.50
C HIS A 119 -4.13 -16.41 4.39
N TYR A 120 -5.22 -16.85 5.00
CA TYR A 120 -6.04 -16.07 5.90
C TYR A 120 -6.30 -16.83 7.19
N TYR A 121 -6.35 -16.11 8.30
CA TYR A 121 -6.75 -16.65 9.60
C TYR A 121 -7.85 -15.80 10.22
N GLY A 122 -8.77 -16.46 10.93
CA GLY A 122 -9.81 -15.79 11.71
C GLY A 122 -9.21 -15.04 12.88
N LEU A 123 -9.58 -13.77 13.04
CA LEU A 123 -9.20 -12.92 14.17
C LEU A 123 -10.44 -12.26 14.77
N ASP A 124 -10.75 -12.63 16.01
CA ASP A 124 -11.89 -12.07 16.74
C ASP A 124 -11.75 -10.55 16.92
N GLY A 125 -12.83 -9.83 16.65
CA GLY A 125 -12.86 -8.36 16.75
C GLY A 125 -12.17 -7.62 15.59
N HIS A 126 -11.63 -8.34 14.61
CA HIS A 126 -11.09 -7.72 13.40
C HIS A 126 -12.20 -6.98 12.64
N THR A 127 -11.91 -5.75 12.23
CA THR A 127 -12.79 -4.94 11.37
C THR A 127 -11.98 -4.42 10.20
N PRO A 128 -12.58 -4.28 9.00
CA PRO A 128 -11.86 -3.77 7.83
C PRO A 128 -11.22 -2.41 8.07
N GLU A 129 -11.89 -1.53 8.82
CA GLU A 129 -11.44 -0.17 9.14
C GLU A 129 -10.17 -0.15 10.00
N ASN A 130 -10.01 -1.16 10.87
CA ASN A 130 -8.87 -1.28 11.78
C ASN A 130 -7.78 -2.22 11.26
N SER A 131 -7.87 -2.68 10.00
CA SER A 131 -6.81 -3.52 9.44
C SER A 131 -5.52 -2.72 9.25
N HIS A 132 -4.43 -3.24 9.81
CA HIS A 132 -3.08 -2.72 9.61
C HIS A 132 -2.23 -3.63 8.71
N SER A 133 -2.81 -4.72 8.20
CA SER A 133 -2.07 -5.74 7.46
C SER A 133 -1.87 -5.35 6.00
N SER A 134 -0.67 -5.61 5.51
CA SER A 134 -0.32 -5.42 4.11
C SER A 134 0.57 -6.56 3.62
N CYS A 135 0.40 -6.92 2.35
CA CYS A 135 1.25 -7.83 1.62
C CYS A 135 1.77 -7.13 0.35
N GLY A 136 3.07 -7.27 0.06
CA GLY A 136 3.68 -6.80 -1.18
C GLY A 136 3.89 -7.95 -2.15
N ILE A 137 3.40 -7.79 -3.38
CA ILE A 137 3.56 -8.74 -4.49
C ILE A 137 4.33 -8.05 -5.60
N ALA A 138 5.50 -8.58 -5.94
CA ALA A 138 6.33 -8.08 -7.03
C ALA A 138 6.02 -8.87 -8.31
N VAL A 139 5.68 -8.17 -9.39
CA VAL A 139 5.33 -8.75 -10.71
C VAL A 139 6.14 -8.08 -11.81
N ASP A 140 6.28 -8.69 -12.98
CA ASP A 140 6.96 -8.03 -14.10
C ASP A 140 6.16 -6.86 -14.68
N ASP A 141 4.86 -7.10 -14.87
CA ASP A 141 3.90 -6.12 -15.35
C ASP A 141 2.63 -6.22 -14.51
N THR A 142 2.17 -5.07 -14.03
CA THR A 142 0.96 -4.96 -13.21
C THR A 142 -0.31 -4.98 -14.06
N GLY A 143 -0.24 -4.68 -15.36
CA GLY A 143 -1.37 -4.60 -16.26
C GLY A 143 -2.17 -5.91 -16.39
N PRO A 144 -1.54 -7.04 -16.74
CA PRO A 144 -2.24 -8.31 -16.93
C PRO A 144 -2.99 -8.78 -15.68
N ILE A 145 -2.33 -8.80 -14.51
CA ILE A 145 -2.95 -9.24 -13.26
C ILE A 145 -4.07 -8.29 -12.82
N TRP A 146 -3.89 -6.97 -13.00
CA TRP A 146 -4.96 -6.01 -12.76
C TRP A 146 -6.17 -6.26 -13.67
N GLY A 147 -5.93 -6.55 -14.96
CA GLY A 147 -6.98 -6.85 -15.94
C GLY A 147 -7.80 -8.09 -15.56
N THR A 148 -7.14 -9.14 -15.10
CA THR A 148 -7.78 -10.36 -14.58
C THR A 148 -8.68 -10.03 -13.39
N PHE A 149 -8.15 -9.35 -12.37
CA PHE A 149 -8.93 -8.99 -11.19
C PHE A 149 -10.08 -8.03 -11.52
N ALA A 150 -9.85 -7.07 -12.42
CA ALA A 150 -10.87 -6.13 -12.83
C ALA A 150 -12.02 -6.82 -13.59
N THR A 151 -11.76 -7.94 -14.26
CA THR A 151 -12.81 -8.76 -14.89
C THR A 151 -13.64 -9.46 -13.82
N GLY A 152 -13.00 -10.18 -12.90
CA GLY A 152 -13.69 -10.85 -11.79
C GLY A 152 -14.53 -9.89 -10.92
N LEU A 153 -13.97 -8.72 -10.58
CA LEU A 153 -14.71 -7.70 -9.83
C LEU A 153 -15.93 -7.16 -10.60
N ARG A 154 -15.84 -7.02 -11.93
CA ARG A 154 -16.98 -6.58 -12.73
C ARG A 154 -18.06 -7.64 -12.83
N GLU A 155 -17.69 -8.90 -12.89
CA GLU A 155 -18.64 -10.02 -12.91
C GLU A 155 -19.36 -10.14 -11.57
N GLU A 156 -18.63 -10.04 -10.46
CA GLU A 156 -19.19 -10.17 -9.10
C GLU A 156 -19.95 -8.92 -8.64
N TYR A 157 -19.38 -7.73 -8.83
CA TYR A 157 -19.91 -6.47 -8.29
C TYR A 157 -20.53 -5.53 -9.34
N GLY A 158 -20.57 -5.93 -10.61
CA GLY A 158 -21.03 -5.10 -11.74
C GLY A 158 -20.07 -3.95 -12.12
N ARG A 159 -19.01 -3.73 -11.35
CA ARG A 159 -18.00 -2.68 -11.54
C ARG A 159 -16.73 -3.01 -10.76
N VAL A 160 -15.63 -2.32 -11.03
CA VAL A 160 -14.48 -2.31 -10.13
C VAL A 160 -14.76 -1.36 -8.97
N PRO A 161 -14.87 -1.82 -7.70
CA PRO A 161 -15.08 -0.93 -6.58
C PRO A 161 -13.84 -0.05 -6.34
N VAL A 162 -14.05 1.25 -6.11
CA VAL A 162 -12.97 2.23 -5.90
C VAL A 162 -12.95 2.79 -4.47
N SER A 163 -13.96 2.48 -3.65
CA SER A 163 -14.12 2.93 -2.27
C SER A 163 -14.59 1.79 -1.37
N GLY A 164 -14.47 1.97 -0.06
CA GLY A 164 -14.86 0.94 0.91
C GLY A 164 -13.99 -0.32 0.85
N PHE A 165 -14.59 -1.43 1.27
CA PHE A 165 -14.01 -2.76 1.31
C PHE A 165 -14.98 -3.74 0.63
N PRO A 166 -14.57 -4.45 -0.43
CA PRO A 166 -13.28 -4.36 -1.12
C PRO A 166 -13.16 -3.14 -2.04
N ARG A 167 -11.93 -2.79 -2.44
CA ARG A 167 -11.66 -1.83 -3.54
C ARG A 167 -10.36 -2.12 -4.26
N MET A 168 -10.20 -1.61 -5.47
CA MET A 168 -8.96 -1.74 -6.25
C MET A 168 -8.60 -0.43 -6.96
N THR A 169 -7.33 -0.02 -6.83
CA THR A 169 -6.79 1.14 -7.55
C THR A 169 -6.34 0.76 -8.97
N ARG A 170 -6.10 1.73 -9.86
CA ARG A 170 -5.54 1.46 -11.19
C ARG A 170 -4.01 1.34 -11.12
N PRO A 171 -3.36 0.58 -12.01
CA PRO A 171 -1.91 0.57 -12.12
C PRO A 171 -1.43 1.95 -12.58
N ARG A 172 -0.56 2.57 -11.78
CA ARG A 172 -0.01 3.89 -12.06
C ARG A 172 1.46 3.95 -11.65
N PRO A 173 2.30 4.69 -12.38
CA PRO A 173 3.63 5.08 -11.92
C PRO A 173 3.55 5.78 -10.56
N ARG A 174 4.45 5.42 -9.65
CA ARG A 174 4.51 6.03 -8.32
C ARG A 174 5.89 6.63 -8.04
N LYS A 175 5.90 7.91 -7.66
CA LYS A 175 7.14 8.63 -7.30
C LYS A 175 7.89 7.98 -6.14
N ASN A 176 7.18 7.36 -5.19
CA ASN A 176 7.78 6.66 -4.05
C ASN A 176 8.26 5.22 -4.38
N ALA A 177 8.17 4.81 -5.65
CA ALA A 177 8.65 3.53 -6.15
C ALA A 177 9.47 3.73 -7.45
N ASP A 178 10.26 4.81 -7.51
CA ASP A 178 11.13 5.15 -8.64
C ASP A 178 10.42 5.21 -10.01
N GLY A 179 9.14 5.61 -10.01
CA GLY A 179 8.31 5.69 -11.21
C GLY A 179 7.78 4.34 -11.71
N LEU A 180 8.04 3.25 -10.99
CA LEU A 180 7.49 1.94 -11.33
C LEU A 180 5.97 1.92 -11.13
N SER A 181 5.30 1.16 -12.01
CA SER A 181 3.85 1.00 -11.95
C SER A 181 3.44 0.13 -10.76
N GLY A 182 2.38 0.52 -10.07
CA GLY A 182 1.78 -0.28 -9.00
C GLY A 182 0.31 -0.01 -8.78
N PHE A 183 -0.42 -1.00 -8.30
CA PHE A 183 -1.81 -0.87 -7.84
C PHE A 183 -2.00 -1.57 -6.49
N SER A 184 -3.10 -1.23 -5.81
CA SER A 184 -3.46 -1.81 -4.52
C SER A 184 -4.83 -2.45 -4.63
N LEU A 185 -4.94 -3.71 -4.24
CA LEU A 185 -6.20 -4.39 -3.96
C LEU A 185 -6.40 -4.36 -2.45
N VAL A 186 -7.54 -3.83 -2.01
CA VAL A 186 -7.95 -3.88 -0.61
C VAL A 186 -9.09 -4.86 -0.52
N ASP A 187 -8.88 -5.93 0.24
CA ASP A 187 -9.83 -7.03 0.38
C ASP A 187 -11.02 -6.64 1.29
N PRO A 188 -12.06 -7.50 1.42
CA PRO A 188 -13.19 -7.24 2.30
C PRO A 188 -12.81 -7.07 3.78
N ALA A 189 -11.70 -7.66 4.23
CA ALA A 189 -11.17 -7.53 5.59
C ALA A 189 -10.25 -6.31 5.76
N GLY A 190 -10.15 -5.42 4.77
CA GLY A 190 -9.36 -4.19 4.83
C GLY A 190 -7.86 -4.36 4.64
N ASN A 191 -7.37 -5.58 4.34
CA ASN A 191 -5.95 -5.82 4.13
C ASN A 191 -5.50 -5.27 2.78
N TRP A 192 -4.28 -4.75 2.73
CA TRP A 192 -3.70 -4.16 1.52
C TRP A 192 -2.78 -5.13 0.79
N ILE A 193 -3.22 -5.66 -0.35
CA ILE A 193 -2.38 -6.41 -1.27
C ILE A 193 -1.84 -5.46 -2.34
N ARG A 194 -0.53 -5.21 -2.29
CA ARG A 194 0.16 -4.17 -3.07
C ARG A 194 0.97 -4.81 -4.19
N PHE A 195 0.55 -4.58 -5.42
CA PHE A 195 1.24 -5.06 -6.62
C PHE A 195 2.22 -4.01 -7.11
N MET A 196 3.47 -4.40 -7.29
CA MET A 196 4.58 -3.52 -7.70
C MET A 196 5.31 -4.14 -8.88
N ALA A 197 5.54 -3.36 -9.94
CA ALA A 197 6.36 -3.81 -11.05
C ALA A 197 7.83 -3.97 -10.59
N ARG A 198 8.49 -5.05 -10.98
CA ARG A 198 9.92 -5.30 -10.75
C ARG A 198 10.81 -4.47 -11.65
N SER A 199 10.31 -4.18 -12.85
CA SER A 199 11.02 -3.42 -13.87
C SER A 199 10.00 -2.69 -14.73
N GLY A 200 10.41 -1.57 -15.33
CA GLY A 200 9.54 -0.79 -16.19
C GLY A 200 10.25 0.45 -16.70
N SER A 201 9.71 1.08 -17.75
CA SER A 201 10.18 2.39 -18.20
C SER A 201 9.91 3.40 -17.09
N LYS A 202 10.97 3.92 -16.47
CA LYS A 202 10.86 5.07 -15.55
C LYS A 202 10.20 6.21 -16.32
N GLU A 203 9.12 6.77 -15.77
CA GLU A 203 8.53 7.99 -16.34
C GLU A 203 9.63 9.05 -16.41
N SER A 204 9.80 9.64 -17.60
CA SER A 204 10.74 10.75 -17.77
C SER A 204 10.24 11.95 -16.95
N PRO A 205 11.13 12.82 -16.44
CA PRO A 205 10.73 13.99 -15.68
C PRO A 205 9.64 14.77 -16.43
N THR A 206 8.51 15.03 -15.76
CA THR A 206 7.37 15.72 -16.37
C THR A 206 7.78 17.10 -16.89
N GLU A 207 7.50 17.38 -18.18
CA GLU A 207 7.64 18.72 -18.79
C GLU A 207 6.71 19.77 -18.13
N HIS A 208 5.79 19.32 -17.28
CA HIS A 208 4.80 20.12 -16.54
C HIS A 208 5.05 20.05 -15.04
N PRO A 209 6.09 20.74 -14.51
CA PRO A 209 6.62 20.47 -13.18
C PRO A 209 5.61 20.72 -12.06
N ARG A 210 4.70 21.70 -12.20
CA ARG A 210 3.73 22.03 -11.12
C ARG A 210 2.52 21.11 -11.07
N LEU A 211 1.83 20.93 -12.19
CA LEU A 211 0.64 20.06 -12.23
C LEU A 211 1.05 18.59 -12.18
N GLY A 212 2.15 18.22 -12.84
CA GLY A 212 2.72 16.88 -12.82
C GLY A 212 3.13 16.47 -11.42
N GLU A 213 3.88 17.32 -10.71
CA GLU A 213 4.25 17.02 -9.31
C GLU A 213 3.03 16.89 -8.40
N ALA A 214 2.02 17.75 -8.55
CA ALA A 214 0.79 17.65 -7.77
C ALA A 214 0.03 16.33 -8.06
N LEU A 215 -0.01 15.91 -9.32
CA LEU A 215 -0.60 14.63 -9.72
C LEU A 215 0.15 13.45 -9.11
N HIS A 216 1.49 13.39 -9.26
CA HIS A 216 2.30 12.32 -8.68
C HIS A 216 2.18 12.25 -7.15
N ASN A 217 2.19 13.40 -6.47
CA ASN A 217 2.02 13.46 -5.02
C ASN A 217 0.62 13.02 -4.60
N ALA A 218 -0.43 13.40 -5.35
CA ALA A 218 -1.80 12.93 -5.10
C ALA A 218 -1.94 11.41 -5.30
N ILE A 219 -1.27 10.84 -6.30
CA ILE A 219 -1.23 9.38 -6.52
C ILE A 219 -0.61 8.68 -5.31
N VAL A 220 0.52 9.19 -4.80
CA VAL A 220 1.16 8.61 -3.60
C VAL A 220 0.24 8.71 -2.38
N LEU A 221 -0.34 9.87 -2.12
CA LEU A 221 -1.28 10.10 -1.00
C LEU A 221 -2.45 9.09 -1.05
N ALA A 222 -3.12 8.99 -2.19
CA ALA A 222 -4.31 8.14 -2.29
C ALA A 222 -3.98 6.65 -2.45
N ASP A 223 -3.16 6.28 -3.43
CA ASP A 223 -2.99 4.88 -3.84
C ASP A 223 -1.92 4.12 -3.03
N SER A 224 -0.96 4.84 -2.43
CA SER A 224 0.03 4.25 -1.52
C SER A 224 -0.35 4.41 -0.05
N MET A 225 -0.88 5.56 0.36
CA MET A 225 -1.12 5.86 1.79
C MET A 225 -2.61 5.80 2.19
N GLY A 226 -3.53 5.82 1.23
CA GLY A 226 -4.97 5.80 1.52
C GLY A 226 -5.55 7.15 1.92
N ASP A 227 -4.76 8.22 1.90
CA ASP A 227 -5.19 9.58 2.24
C ASP A 227 -5.86 10.26 1.04
N VAL A 228 -7.07 9.78 0.74
CA VAL A 228 -7.88 10.28 -0.38
C VAL A 228 -8.25 11.75 -0.19
N ALA A 229 -8.51 12.18 1.05
CA ALA A 229 -8.96 13.54 1.35
C ALA A 229 -7.85 14.56 1.05
N GLN A 230 -6.63 14.30 1.52
CA GLN A 230 -5.49 15.17 1.25
C GLN A 230 -5.09 15.13 -0.24
N ALA A 231 -5.14 13.95 -0.88
CA ALA A 231 -4.89 13.82 -2.31
C ALA A 231 -5.85 14.69 -3.14
N ALA A 232 -7.15 14.61 -2.86
CA ALA A 232 -8.17 15.39 -3.57
C ALA A 232 -8.00 16.89 -3.34
N LYS A 233 -7.71 17.31 -2.11
CA LYS A 233 -7.45 18.72 -1.77
C LYS A 233 -6.26 19.28 -2.53
N LEU A 234 -5.14 18.54 -2.54
CA LEU A 234 -3.92 18.92 -3.27
C LEU A 234 -4.19 19.06 -4.77
N LEU A 235 -4.76 18.02 -5.38
CA LEU A 235 -4.95 17.96 -6.83
C LEU A 235 -5.97 18.99 -7.33
N ARG A 236 -7.08 19.19 -6.60
CA ARG A 236 -8.08 20.22 -6.92
C ARG A 236 -7.46 21.62 -6.99
N GLY A 237 -6.58 21.93 -6.04
CA GLY A 237 -5.86 23.20 -6.02
C GLY A 237 -4.89 23.37 -7.18
N ALA A 238 -4.27 22.28 -7.65
CA ALA A 238 -3.38 22.31 -8.81
C ALA A 238 -4.16 22.45 -10.13
N VAL A 239 -5.23 21.65 -10.32
CA VAL A 239 -6.11 21.71 -11.50
C VAL A 239 -6.69 23.12 -11.68
N ARG A 240 -7.12 23.79 -10.61
CA ARG A 240 -7.67 25.17 -10.68
C ARG A 240 -6.65 26.21 -11.16
N ARG A 241 -5.34 25.96 -10.99
CA ARG A 241 -4.26 26.90 -11.32
C ARG A 241 -3.57 26.56 -12.64
N ALA A 242 -3.87 25.42 -13.23
CA ALA A 242 -3.26 24.99 -14.48
C ALA A 242 -3.83 25.80 -15.66
N PRO A 243 -3.00 26.14 -16.67
CA PRO A 243 -3.48 26.64 -17.96
C PRO A 243 -4.43 25.65 -18.62
N ASP A 244 -5.43 26.14 -19.35
CA ASP A 244 -6.42 25.28 -20.04
C ASP A 244 -5.80 24.42 -21.15
N ASP A 245 -4.63 24.81 -21.68
CA ASP A 245 -3.85 24.10 -22.69
C ASP A 245 -2.76 23.19 -22.09
N ASP A 246 -2.73 23.00 -20.77
CA ASP A 246 -1.79 22.06 -20.14
C ASP A 246 -2.13 20.61 -20.56
N PRO A 247 -1.20 19.90 -21.21
CA PRO A 247 -1.48 18.60 -21.84
C PRO A 247 -1.78 17.47 -20.83
N ILE A 248 -1.46 17.64 -19.55
CA ILE A 248 -1.80 16.65 -18.50
C ILE A 248 -3.04 17.06 -17.69
N LEU A 249 -3.71 18.17 -18.04
CA LEU A 249 -4.89 18.67 -17.33
C LEU A 249 -6.04 17.66 -17.31
N ASP A 250 -6.31 17.01 -18.44
CA ASP A 250 -7.38 16.02 -18.53
C ASP A 250 -7.06 14.78 -17.68
N GLN A 251 -5.81 14.33 -17.67
CA GLN A 251 -5.36 13.23 -16.80
C GLN A 251 -5.56 13.59 -15.32
N ALA A 252 -5.18 14.81 -14.93
CA ALA A 252 -5.34 15.29 -13.56
C ALA A 252 -6.83 15.41 -13.16
N ARG A 253 -7.69 15.88 -14.06
CA ARG A 253 -9.15 15.95 -13.86
C ARG A 253 -9.76 14.57 -13.69
N VAL A 254 -9.43 13.62 -14.55
CA VAL A 254 -9.92 12.22 -14.45
C VAL A 254 -9.52 11.59 -13.11
N PHE A 255 -8.28 11.81 -12.65
CA PHE A 255 -7.88 11.29 -11.35
C PHE A 255 -8.57 12.02 -10.18
N LEU A 256 -8.76 13.33 -10.28
CA LEU A 256 -9.53 14.09 -9.29
C LEU A 256 -10.98 13.58 -9.19
N ASP A 257 -11.67 13.35 -10.30
CA ASP A 257 -13.03 12.80 -10.32
C ASP A 257 -13.11 11.42 -9.66
N GLU A 258 -12.10 10.57 -9.89
CA GLU A 258 -11.96 9.29 -9.21
C GLU A 258 -11.84 9.49 -7.70
N LEU A 259 -10.95 10.38 -7.24
CA LEU A 259 -10.78 10.68 -5.81
C LEU A 259 -12.07 11.20 -5.18
N GLU A 260 -12.82 12.06 -5.87
CA GLU A 260 -14.11 12.54 -5.39
C GLU A 260 -15.16 11.44 -5.33
N SER A 261 -15.13 10.48 -6.26
CA SER A 261 -15.96 9.28 -6.17
C SER A 261 -15.59 8.43 -4.96
N ARG A 262 -14.30 8.35 -4.61
CA ARG A 262 -13.84 7.59 -3.44
C ARG A 262 -14.35 8.23 -2.14
N LEU A 263 -14.29 9.56 -2.04
CA LEU A 263 -14.77 10.32 -0.87
C LEU A 263 -16.29 10.26 -0.68
N ARG A 264 -17.06 10.12 -1.76
CA ARG A 264 -18.52 9.96 -1.68
C ARG A 264 -18.96 8.58 -1.18
N GLY A 265 -18.09 7.57 -1.34
CA GLY A 265 -18.37 6.19 -0.98
C GLY A 265 -17.54 5.67 0.19
N SER A 266 -16.93 6.57 0.97
CA SER A 266 -16.20 6.32 2.22
C SER A 266 -17.04 6.67 3.43
#